data_AF-A0A2V5TJ26-F1
#
_entry.id   AF-A0A2V5TJ26-F1
#
_cell.length_a   1.000
_cell.length_b   1.000
_cell.length_c   1.000
_cell.angle_alpha   90.00
_cell.angle_beta   90.00
_cell.angle_gamma   90.00
#
_symmetry.space_group_name_H-M   'P 1'
#
loop_
_entity.id
_entity.type
_entity.pdbx_description
1 polymer ?
#
loop_
_entity_poly.entity_id
_entity_poly.type
_entity_poly.pdbx_seq_one_letter_code
_entity_poly.pdbx_strand_id
1 'polypeptide(L)'
;MISPAKAGLITVARVHDLEDYFQRLLNWEGQPATALVAAWEDKYVQEIKEVFRCAFERAAFGEKILEVEEDISNQAVGNRVAEFFTTGISPHLSAYRVEICSGPGYPDKKLIRREGGRVFVLELKATSEFDAKDSNRIVLTSSSRKLRRDFRAPINHLLATISYQKNGVEIVLEHLRLDFLEPTTPVDMRLEGSVSQKALARAAHQNVTF
;
A
#
# COMPACT_ATOMS: atom_id res chain seq x y z
N MET A 1 -44.47 -25.79 -13.68
CA MET A 1 -43.80 -26.70 -12.71
C MET A 1 -42.78 -27.49 -13.53
N ILE A 2 -41.45 -27.38 -13.39
CA ILE A 2 -40.57 -27.17 -12.23
C ILE A 2 -39.35 -26.30 -12.63
N SER A 3 -38.98 -25.44 -11.69
CA SER A 3 -37.76 -24.64 -11.42
C SER A 3 -36.57 -24.59 -12.41
N PRO A 4 -35.96 -23.40 -12.62
CA PRO A 4 -34.60 -23.29 -13.17
C PRO A 4 -33.56 -23.74 -12.14
N ALA A 5 -32.55 -24.46 -12.60
CA ALA A 5 -31.39 -24.83 -11.80
C ALA A 5 -30.62 -23.55 -11.42
N LYS A 6 -30.46 -23.36 -10.10
CA LYS A 6 -29.67 -22.28 -9.51
C LYS A 6 -28.25 -22.32 -10.08
N ALA A 7 -27.85 -21.21 -10.70
CA ALA A 7 -26.45 -20.84 -10.79
C ALA A 7 -25.90 -20.84 -9.36
N GLY A 8 -25.07 -21.84 -9.06
CA GLY A 8 -24.23 -21.81 -7.87
C GLY A 8 -23.29 -20.64 -8.04
N LEU A 9 -23.61 -19.53 -7.37
CA LEU A 9 -22.62 -18.51 -7.07
C LEU A 9 -21.42 -19.24 -6.49
N ILE A 10 -20.31 -19.22 -7.23
CA ILE A 10 -19.01 -19.59 -6.72
C ILE A 10 -18.84 -18.75 -5.46
N THR A 11 -18.85 -19.43 -4.33
CA THR A 11 -18.68 -18.84 -3.02
C THR A 11 -17.31 -18.19 -3.03
N VAL A 12 -17.26 -16.86 -3.15
CA VAL A 12 -16.02 -16.11 -2.97
C VAL A 12 -15.67 -16.30 -1.50
N ALA A 13 -14.75 -17.23 -1.23
CA ALA A 13 -14.19 -17.42 0.08
C ALA A 13 -13.72 -16.04 0.57
N ARG A 14 -14.28 -15.56 1.69
CA ARG A 14 -13.72 -14.42 2.41
C ARG A 14 -12.26 -14.78 2.70
N VAL A 15 -11.32 -13.98 2.22
CA VAL A 15 -9.93 -14.09 2.66
C VAL A 15 -9.88 -13.54 4.07
N HIS A 16 -9.27 -14.32 4.97
CA HIS A 16 -9.38 -14.08 6.40
C HIS A 16 -8.30 -13.17 6.96
N ASP A 17 -7.18 -12.98 6.25
CA ASP A 17 -6.10 -12.07 6.63
C ASP A 17 -4.99 -11.97 5.56
N LEU A 18 -3.98 -11.15 5.83
CA LEU A 18 -2.86 -10.84 4.94
C LEU A 18 -1.97 -12.06 4.66
N GLU A 19 -1.84 -13.00 5.60
CA GLU A 19 -1.09 -14.24 5.41
C GLU A 19 -1.77 -15.15 4.38
N ASP A 20 -3.08 -15.42 4.53
CA ASP A 20 -3.84 -16.21 3.55
C ASP A 20 -3.79 -15.56 2.16
N TYR A 21 -3.91 -14.23 2.10
CA TYR A 21 -3.76 -13.49 0.85
C TYR A 21 -2.42 -13.76 0.15
N PHE A 22 -1.29 -13.65 0.86
CA PHE A 22 0.01 -13.88 0.25
C PHE A 22 0.25 -15.34 -0.13
N GLN A 23 -0.25 -16.30 0.65
CA GLN A 23 -0.17 -17.72 0.28
C GLN A 23 -0.97 -18.02 -0.99
N ARG A 24 -2.18 -17.48 -1.12
CA ARG A 24 -2.99 -17.61 -2.33
C ARG A 24 -2.32 -16.95 -3.52
N LEU A 25 -1.72 -15.78 -3.34
CA LEU A 25 -0.99 -15.07 -4.39
C LEU A 25 0.22 -15.87 -4.88
N LEU A 26 1.02 -16.43 -3.97
CA LEU A 26 2.15 -17.30 -4.33
C LEU A 26 1.70 -18.54 -5.10
N ASN A 27 0.64 -19.21 -4.63
CA ASN A 27 0.09 -20.37 -5.29
C ASN A 27 -0.41 -20.03 -6.71
N TRP A 28 -1.11 -18.91 -6.87
CA TRP A 28 -1.58 -18.44 -8.17
C TRP A 28 -0.41 -18.09 -9.12
N GLU A 29 0.70 -17.55 -8.58
CA GLU A 29 1.93 -17.28 -9.33
C GLU A 29 2.82 -18.52 -9.56
N GLY A 30 2.40 -19.71 -9.11
CA GLY A 30 3.18 -20.94 -9.21
C GLY A 30 4.51 -20.91 -8.45
N GLN A 31 4.55 -20.19 -7.33
CA GLN A 31 5.75 -19.99 -6.51
C GLN A 31 5.72 -20.87 -5.25
N PRO A 32 6.89 -21.25 -4.70
CA PRO A 32 6.95 -22.00 -3.45
C PRO A 32 6.40 -21.18 -2.28
N ALA A 33 5.75 -21.86 -1.34
CA ALA A 33 5.27 -21.27 -0.09
C ALA A 33 6.43 -20.55 0.63
N THR A 34 6.24 -19.26 0.88
CA THR A 34 7.25 -18.37 1.48
C THR A 34 6.54 -17.41 2.42
N ALA A 35 7.13 -17.11 3.58
CA ALA A 35 6.58 -16.16 4.55
C ALA A 35 6.74 -14.72 4.06
N LEU A 36 5.84 -14.29 3.17
CA LEU A 36 5.82 -12.94 2.62
C LEU A 36 5.20 -11.90 3.55
N VAL A 37 4.71 -12.31 4.73
CA VAL A 37 4.31 -11.44 5.83
C VAL A 37 4.75 -12.11 7.12
N ALA A 38 5.07 -11.32 8.14
CA ALA A 38 5.48 -11.82 9.44
C ALA A 38 5.13 -10.84 10.55
N ALA A 39 4.97 -11.40 11.75
CA ALA A 39 4.68 -10.63 12.95
C ALA A 39 5.85 -9.71 13.32
N TRP A 40 5.50 -8.56 13.89
CA TRP A 40 6.50 -7.61 14.34
C TRP A 40 7.04 -7.97 15.72
N GLU A 41 8.36 -7.86 15.89
CA GLU A 41 8.94 -7.88 17.24
C GLU A 41 8.75 -6.50 17.88
N ASP A 42 8.25 -6.46 19.13
CA ASP A 42 7.97 -5.22 19.87
C ASP A 42 9.13 -4.22 19.84
N LYS A 43 10.36 -4.71 19.92
CA LYS A 43 11.56 -3.87 19.87
C LYS A 43 11.63 -3.01 18.61
N TYR A 44 11.28 -3.55 17.43
CA TYR A 44 11.30 -2.79 16.18
C TYR A 44 10.11 -1.86 16.09
N VAL A 45 8.93 -2.27 16.61
CA VAL A 45 7.76 -1.40 16.67
C VAL A 45 8.06 -0.15 17.47
N GLN A 46 8.61 -0.29 18.68
CA GLN A 46 8.94 0.87 19.51
C GLN A 46 10.07 1.72 18.92
N GLU A 47 11.13 1.08 18.40
CA GLU A 47 12.24 1.80 17.76
C GLU A 47 11.76 2.63 16.55
N ILE A 48 10.96 2.03 15.66
CA ILE A 48 10.42 2.73 14.47
C ILE A 48 9.48 3.85 14.90
N LYS A 49 8.55 3.60 15.83
CA LYS A 49 7.63 4.63 16.33
C LYS A 49 8.38 5.85 16.84
N GLU A 50 9.38 5.63 17.68
CA GLU A 50 10.14 6.73 18.29
C GLU A 50 10.99 7.49 17.26
N VAL A 51 11.64 6.78 16.34
CA VAL A 51 12.44 7.41 15.28
C VAL A 51 11.56 8.24 14.35
N PHE A 52 10.41 7.71 13.92
CA PHE A 52 9.50 8.45 13.04
C PHE A 52 8.85 9.63 13.76
N ARG A 53 8.46 9.50 15.03
CA ARG A 53 7.94 10.61 15.84
C ARG A 53 8.94 11.76 15.90
N CYS A 54 10.17 11.48 16.34
CA CYS A 54 11.23 12.48 16.40
C CYS A 54 11.55 13.07 15.02
N ALA A 55 11.57 12.25 13.98
CA ALA A 55 11.87 12.70 12.62
C ALA A 55 10.77 13.60 12.05
N PHE A 56 9.49 13.28 12.31
CA PHE A 56 8.34 14.07 11.89
C PHE A 56 8.34 15.45 12.57
N GLU A 57 8.57 15.49 13.88
CA GLU A 57 8.71 16.73 14.65
C GLU A 57 9.85 17.61 14.10
N ARG A 58 11.03 17.03 13.87
CA ARG A 58 12.20 17.75 13.34
C ARG A 58 12.05 18.19 11.89
N ALA A 59 11.29 17.45 11.09
CA ALA A 59 10.99 17.81 9.72
C ALA A 59 10.08 19.04 9.64
N ALA A 60 9.39 19.41 10.73
CA ALA A 60 8.52 20.59 10.83
C ALA A 60 7.55 20.71 9.63
N PHE A 61 6.90 19.60 9.26
CA PHE A 61 6.05 19.57 8.06
C PHE A 61 4.88 20.54 8.10
N GLY A 62 4.37 20.90 9.28
CA GLY A 62 3.33 21.91 9.44
C GLY A 62 3.76 23.34 9.05
N GLU A 63 5.06 23.60 8.93
CA GLU A 63 5.62 24.89 8.52
C GLU A 63 6.04 24.90 7.04
N LYS A 64 5.86 23.78 6.33
CA LYS A 64 6.30 23.61 4.95
C LYS A 64 5.11 23.43 4.02
N ILE A 65 5.15 24.13 2.90
CA ILE A 65 4.13 24.05 1.86
C ILE A 65 4.64 23.19 0.71
N LEU A 66 3.81 22.26 0.27
CA LEU A 66 3.94 21.57 -1.00
C LEU A 66 2.97 22.20 -2.00
N GLU A 67 3.50 22.83 -3.05
CA GLU A 67 2.68 23.33 -4.15
C GLU A 67 2.39 22.23 -5.18
N VAL A 68 1.15 22.16 -5.65
CA VAL A 68 0.69 21.23 -6.70
C VAL A 68 -0.07 21.98 -7.79
N GLU A 69 -0.20 21.37 -8.96
CA GLU A 69 -0.97 21.93 -10.08
C GLU A 69 -2.48 21.99 -9.75
N GLU A 70 -3.24 22.92 -10.34
CA GLU A 70 -4.67 23.14 -10.02
C GLU A 70 -5.54 21.91 -10.39
N ASP A 71 -5.32 21.33 -11.58
CA ASP A 71 -6.06 20.17 -12.11
C ASP A 71 -5.37 18.82 -11.86
N ILE A 72 -4.54 18.73 -10.82
CA ILE A 72 -3.82 17.50 -10.48
C ILE A 72 -4.78 16.38 -10.05
N SER A 73 -4.59 15.17 -10.59
CA SER A 73 -5.37 14.00 -10.16
C SER A 73 -5.05 13.58 -8.71
N ASN A 74 -6.01 12.99 -7.99
CA ASN A 74 -5.79 12.49 -6.62
C ASN A 74 -4.62 11.51 -6.51
N GLN A 75 -4.43 10.66 -7.51
CA GLN A 75 -3.30 9.73 -7.55
C GLN A 75 -1.97 10.49 -7.64
N ALA A 76 -1.90 11.52 -8.49
CA ALA A 76 -0.71 12.35 -8.62
C ALA A 76 -0.45 13.18 -7.35
N VAL A 77 -1.49 13.70 -6.68
CA VAL A 77 -1.37 14.33 -5.35
C VAL A 77 -0.73 13.37 -4.35
N GLY A 78 -1.25 12.14 -4.25
CA GLY A 78 -0.72 11.13 -3.34
C GLY A 78 0.75 10.83 -3.59
N ASN A 79 1.17 10.76 -4.86
CA ASN A 79 2.56 10.58 -5.24
C ASN A 79 3.44 11.78 -4.84
N ARG A 80 2.98 13.02 -5.09
CA ARG A 80 3.69 14.26 -4.70
C ARG A 80 3.87 14.34 -3.18
N VAL A 81 2.81 14.03 -2.42
CA VAL A 81 2.86 13.99 -0.95
C VAL A 81 3.85 12.94 -0.47
N ALA A 82 3.81 11.72 -1.03
CA ALA A 82 4.73 10.65 -0.65
C ALA A 82 6.21 11.02 -0.94
N GLU A 83 6.48 11.68 -2.07
CA GLU A 83 7.82 12.17 -2.43
C GLU A 83 8.29 13.30 -1.50
N PHE A 84 7.44 14.30 -1.29
CA PHE A 84 7.71 15.43 -0.40
C PHE A 84 7.99 14.97 1.03
N PHE A 85 7.13 14.08 1.55
CA PHE A 85 7.32 13.45 2.86
C PHE A 85 8.64 12.67 2.93
N THR A 86 8.94 11.82 1.94
CA THR A 86 10.17 11.02 1.94
C THR A 86 11.41 11.90 1.98
N THR A 87 11.44 12.93 1.13
CA THR A 87 12.55 13.89 1.06
C THR A 87 12.70 14.65 2.37
N GLY A 88 11.59 15.10 2.96
CA GLY A 88 11.59 15.86 4.21
C GLY A 88 11.98 15.03 5.43
N ILE A 89 11.53 13.77 5.53
CA ILE A 89 11.74 12.96 6.74
C ILE A 89 13.11 12.27 6.75
N SER A 90 13.64 11.89 5.56
CA SER A 90 14.84 11.05 5.45
C SER A 90 16.08 11.59 6.19
N PRO A 91 16.39 12.91 6.16
CA PRO A 91 17.53 13.46 6.90
C PRO A 91 17.40 13.32 8.43
N HIS A 92 16.19 13.14 8.95
CA HIS A 92 15.91 13.11 10.38
C HIS A 92 15.74 11.70 10.96
N LEU A 93 15.71 10.66 10.11
CA LEU A 93 15.68 9.26 10.54
C LEU A 93 17.07 8.83 11.04
N SER A 94 17.26 8.89 12.36
CA SER A 94 18.55 8.64 13.02
C SER A 94 19.04 7.19 12.86
N ALA A 95 18.18 6.21 13.13
CA ALA A 95 18.52 4.78 13.10
C ALA A 95 18.18 4.09 11.77
N TYR A 96 17.49 4.80 10.88
CA TYR A 96 16.93 4.24 9.65
C TYR A 96 17.31 5.07 8.43
N ARG A 97 17.16 4.48 7.24
CA ARG A 97 17.15 5.21 5.98
C ARG A 97 16.07 4.64 5.07
N VAL A 98 15.59 5.47 4.16
CA VAL A 98 14.59 5.08 3.17
C VAL A 98 15.25 4.96 1.81
N GLU A 99 15.01 3.84 1.12
CA GLU A 99 15.47 3.60 -0.25
C GLU A 99 14.27 3.28 -1.16
N ILE A 100 14.33 3.67 -2.43
CA ILE A 100 13.27 3.39 -3.40
C ILE A 100 13.43 1.96 -3.94
N CYS A 101 12.33 1.21 -4.02
CA CYS A 101 12.32 -0.10 -4.68
C CYS A 101 12.30 0.08 -6.21
N SER A 102 13.09 -0.71 -6.93
CA SER A 102 13.17 -0.60 -8.39
C SER A 102 11.93 -1.14 -9.10
N GLY A 103 11.49 -0.46 -10.16
CA GLY A 103 10.37 -0.88 -10.99
C GLY A 103 8.99 -0.62 -10.38
N PRO A 104 7.92 -0.86 -11.15
CA PRO A 104 6.55 -0.53 -10.76
C PRO A 104 5.97 -1.50 -9.74
N GLY A 105 4.89 -1.05 -9.08
CA GLY A 105 4.12 -1.86 -8.15
C GLY A 105 4.72 -1.93 -6.75
N TYR A 106 4.06 -2.70 -5.89
CA TYR A 106 4.33 -2.74 -4.46
C TYR A 106 5.56 -3.57 -4.09
N PRO A 107 6.35 -3.15 -3.08
CA PRO A 107 6.23 -1.87 -2.38
C PRO A 107 7.01 -0.76 -3.08
N ASP A 108 6.68 0.48 -2.74
CA ASP A 108 7.40 1.63 -3.29
C ASP A 108 8.77 1.85 -2.64
N LYS A 109 8.91 1.52 -1.36
CA LYS A 109 10.13 1.85 -0.59
C LYS A 109 10.58 0.72 0.34
N LYS A 110 11.84 0.82 0.74
CA LYS A 110 12.50 0.02 1.78
C LYS A 110 12.80 0.93 2.96
N LEU A 111 12.44 0.50 4.16
CA LEU A 111 12.95 1.08 5.39
C LEU A 111 14.10 0.19 5.87
N ILE A 112 15.31 0.73 5.89
CA ILE A 112 16.53 -0.03 6.20
C ILE A 112 17.08 0.45 7.53
N ARG A 113 17.15 -0.46 8.49
CA ARG A 113 17.81 -0.24 9.76
C ARG A 113 19.31 -0.10 9.52
N ARG A 114 19.90 1.01 9.95
CA ARG A 114 21.34 1.29 9.76
C ARG A 114 22.20 0.26 10.49
N GLU A 115 21.80 -0.11 11.70
CA GLU A 115 22.44 -1.16 12.48
C GLU A 115 21.89 -2.54 12.07
N GLY A 116 22.78 -3.46 11.71
CA GLY A 116 22.45 -4.83 11.34
C GLY A 116 21.83 -5.00 9.95
N GLY A 117 21.47 -3.91 9.26
CA GLY A 117 21.02 -3.93 7.86
C GLY A 117 19.66 -4.59 7.65
N ARG A 118 18.84 -4.74 8.71
CA ARG A 118 17.49 -5.31 8.59
C ARG A 118 16.64 -4.41 7.68
N VAL A 119 15.91 -5.04 6.76
CA VAL A 119 15.12 -4.35 5.74
C VAL A 119 13.64 -4.63 6.00
N PHE A 120 12.83 -3.59 5.99
CA PHE A 120 11.39 -3.63 6.15
C PHE A 120 10.72 -3.05 4.91
N VAL A 121 9.55 -3.58 4.56
CA VAL A 121 8.72 -2.98 3.52
C VAL A 121 8.15 -1.68 4.04
N LEU A 122 8.28 -0.60 3.26
CA LEU A 122 7.65 0.69 3.55
C LEU A 122 6.75 1.09 2.39
N GLU A 123 5.46 1.19 2.68
CA GLU A 123 4.46 1.72 1.75
C GLU A 123 3.97 3.07 2.24
N LEU A 124 3.93 4.06 1.35
CA LEU A 124 3.41 5.39 1.67
C LEU A 124 2.05 5.58 1.02
N LYS A 125 1.09 6.07 1.80
CA LYS A 125 -0.20 6.54 1.31
C LYS A 125 -0.45 7.95 1.81
N ALA A 126 -1.30 8.67 1.10
CA ALA A 126 -1.71 10.02 1.48
C ALA A 126 -3.24 10.07 1.50
N THR A 127 -3.79 10.82 2.45
CA THR A 127 -5.23 11.05 2.57
C THR A 127 -5.47 12.49 3.04
N SER A 128 -6.64 13.06 2.73
CA SER A 128 -7.05 14.34 3.33
C SER A 128 -7.58 14.17 4.75
N GLU A 129 -8.08 12.99 5.11
CA GLU A 129 -8.67 12.72 6.42
C GLU A 129 -8.48 11.25 6.83
N PHE A 130 -8.34 11.01 8.13
CA PHE A 130 -8.41 9.67 8.71
C PHE A 130 -9.83 9.35 9.17
N ASP A 131 -10.67 8.85 8.27
CA ASP A 131 -11.99 8.35 8.64
C ASP A 131 -11.95 6.82 8.82
N ALA A 132 -12.19 6.36 10.05
CA ALA A 132 -12.25 4.93 10.37
C ALA A 132 -13.47 4.22 9.74
N LYS A 133 -14.46 4.98 9.27
CA LYS A 133 -15.60 4.49 8.50
C LYS A 133 -15.34 4.52 7.00
N ASP A 134 -14.20 5.06 6.57
CA ASP A 134 -13.85 5.08 5.16
C ASP A 134 -13.69 3.65 4.65
N SER A 135 -14.46 3.33 3.61
CA SER A 135 -14.43 2.05 2.91
C SER A 135 -13.54 2.10 1.67
N ASN A 136 -12.88 3.24 1.42
CA ASN A 136 -11.92 3.39 0.35
C ASN A 136 -10.78 2.39 0.54
N ARG A 137 -10.60 1.57 -0.48
CA ARG A 137 -9.62 0.50 -0.47
C ARG A 137 -8.21 1.04 -0.62
N ILE A 138 -7.35 0.71 0.33
CA ILE A 138 -5.89 0.80 0.16
C ILE A 138 -5.41 -0.47 -0.54
N VAL A 139 -5.04 -0.35 -1.81
CA VAL A 139 -4.46 -1.48 -2.56
C VAL A 139 -3.03 -1.71 -2.07
N LEU A 140 -2.78 -2.88 -1.49
CA LEU A 140 -1.43 -3.32 -1.11
C LEU A 140 -0.68 -3.84 -2.33
N THR A 141 -1.07 -4.99 -2.89
CA THR A 141 -0.45 -5.51 -4.11
C THR A 141 -1.39 -6.40 -4.92
N SER A 142 -0.98 -6.76 -6.13
CA SER A 142 -1.54 -7.82 -6.96
C SER A 142 -0.48 -8.80 -7.47
N SER A 143 0.79 -8.63 -7.05
CA SER A 143 1.89 -9.52 -7.37
C SER A 143 2.91 -9.60 -6.24
N SER A 144 3.47 -10.79 -6.02
CA SER A 144 4.52 -11.03 -5.02
C SER A 144 5.93 -10.84 -5.58
N ARG A 145 6.08 -10.68 -6.90
CA ARG A 145 7.38 -10.72 -7.60
C ARG A 145 8.38 -9.71 -7.04
N LYS A 146 7.96 -8.47 -6.82
CA LYS A 146 8.83 -7.40 -6.30
C LYS A 146 9.28 -7.72 -4.87
N LEU A 147 8.37 -8.17 -4.02
CA LEU A 147 8.67 -8.58 -2.64
C LEU A 147 9.75 -9.67 -2.60
N ARG A 148 9.57 -10.74 -3.38
CA ARG A 148 10.52 -11.86 -3.43
C ARG A 148 11.89 -11.48 -3.98
N ARG A 149 11.95 -10.48 -4.87
CA ARG A 149 13.20 -9.98 -5.44
C ARG A 149 13.96 -9.09 -4.47
N ASP A 150 13.24 -8.22 -3.76
CA ASP A 150 13.83 -7.08 -3.06
C ASP A 150 13.98 -7.28 -1.55
N PHE A 151 13.31 -8.28 -0.99
CA PHE A 151 13.24 -8.58 0.43
C PHE A 151 13.49 -10.07 0.68
N ARG A 152 14.05 -10.38 1.85
CA ARG A 152 14.22 -11.77 2.32
C ARG A 152 13.12 -12.07 3.33
N ALA A 153 12.44 -13.19 3.13
CA ALA A 153 11.49 -13.70 4.11
C ALA A 153 12.18 -14.10 5.42
N PRO A 154 11.51 -13.98 6.59
CA PRO A 154 10.18 -13.39 6.79
C PRO A 154 10.14 -11.86 6.58
N ILE A 155 9.07 -11.34 5.97
CA ILE A 155 8.96 -9.91 5.59
C ILE A 155 8.00 -9.16 6.54
N ASN A 156 8.43 -8.05 7.13
CA ASN A 156 7.54 -7.16 7.88
C ASN A 156 7.14 -5.93 7.04
N HIS A 157 5.88 -5.52 7.15
CA HIS A 157 5.28 -4.47 6.34
C HIS A 157 4.83 -3.28 7.18
N LEU A 158 5.37 -2.11 6.87
CA LEU A 158 4.98 -0.84 7.47
C LEU A 158 4.21 -0.03 6.44
N LEU A 159 2.95 0.27 6.75
CA LEU A 159 2.14 1.22 6.01
C LEU A 159 2.21 2.56 6.75
N ALA A 160 2.76 3.58 6.09
CA ALA A 160 2.78 4.94 6.60
C ALA A 160 1.78 5.77 5.80
N THR A 161 0.75 6.26 6.50
CA THR A 161 -0.29 7.11 5.89
C THR A 161 -0.11 8.54 6.38
N ILE A 162 0.01 9.47 5.44
CA ILE A 162 0.19 10.89 5.69
C ILE A 162 -1.16 11.58 5.49
N SER A 163 -1.66 12.28 6.51
CA SER A 163 -2.78 13.21 6.30
C SER A 163 -2.29 14.59 5.90
N TYR A 164 -3.06 15.25 5.06
CA TYR A 164 -2.75 16.60 4.60
C TYR A 164 -4.01 17.46 4.46
N GLN A 165 -3.85 18.76 4.65
CA GLN A 165 -4.82 19.76 4.21
C GLN A 165 -4.43 20.29 2.84
N LYS A 166 -5.42 20.49 1.96
CA LYS A 166 -5.24 21.11 0.65
C LYS A 166 -6.08 22.38 0.56
N ASN A 167 -5.42 23.52 0.39
CA ASN A 167 -6.04 24.83 0.21
C ASN A 167 -5.69 25.33 -1.20
N GLY A 168 -6.58 25.06 -2.16
CA GLY A 168 -6.30 25.33 -3.58
C GLY A 168 -5.14 24.47 -4.09
N VAL A 169 -4.02 25.11 -4.40
CA VAL A 169 -2.77 24.49 -4.89
C VAL A 169 -1.76 24.18 -3.79
N GLU A 170 -2.02 24.64 -2.56
CA GLU A 170 -1.11 24.45 -1.43
C GLU A 170 -1.51 23.24 -0.60
N ILE A 171 -0.53 22.40 -0.25
CA ILE A 171 -0.70 21.24 0.62
C ILE A 171 0.20 21.38 1.84
N VAL A 172 -0.37 21.16 3.03
CA VAL A 172 0.35 21.09 4.30
C VAL A 172 0.12 19.72 4.92
N LEU A 173 1.20 19.02 5.30
CA LEU A 173 1.08 17.72 5.96
C LEU A 173 0.85 17.91 7.45
N GLU A 174 -0.13 17.19 8.00
CA GLU A 174 -0.55 17.39 9.40
C GLU A 174 -0.12 16.25 10.31
N HIS A 175 -0.41 15.02 9.89
CA HIS A 175 -0.22 13.85 10.73
C HIS A 175 0.38 12.69 9.96
N LEU A 176 1.10 11.86 10.70
CA LEU A 176 1.63 10.60 10.25
C LEU A 176 1.02 9.48 11.08
N ARG A 177 0.37 8.53 10.41
CA ARG A 177 -0.07 7.27 10.99
C ARG A 177 0.83 6.14 10.52
N LEU A 178 1.25 5.30 11.45
CA LEU A 178 2.04 4.10 11.17
C LEU A 178 1.22 2.86 11.53
N ASP A 179 0.95 2.02 10.53
CA ASP A 179 0.29 0.73 10.68
C ASP A 179 1.32 -0.39 10.42
N PHE A 180 1.62 -1.14 11.47
CA PHE A 180 2.49 -2.30 11.45
C PHE A 180 1.63 -3.50 11.03
N LEU A 181 1.66 -3.87 9.76
CA LEU A 181 0.76 -4.91 9.25
C LEU A 181 1.20 -6.28 9.78
N GLU A 182 0.27 -6.95 10.44
CA GLU A 182 0.44 -8.28 11.02
C GLU A 182 -0.05 -9.35 10.04
N PRO A 183 0.39 -10.62 10.17
CA PRO A 183 -0.16 -11.74 9.41
C PRO A 183 -1.69 -11.79 9.45
N THR A 184 -2.28 -11.45 10.59
CA THR A 184 -3.72 -11.43 10.85
C THR A 184 -4.44 -10.16 10.39
N THR A 185 -3.75 -9.22 9.73
CA THR A 185 -4.38 -7.98 9.24
C THR A 185 -5.48 -8.33 8.23
N PRO A 186 -6.74 -7.89 8.43
CA PRO A 186 -7.83 -8.16 7.49
C PRO A 186 -7.56 -7.56 6.12
N VAL A 187 -7.85 -8.31 5.06
CA VAL A 187 -7.71 -7.83 3.67
C VAL A 187 -8.87 -8.30 2.80
N ASP A 188 -9.31 -7.43 1.88
CA ASP A 188 -10.26 -7.78 0.84
C ASP A 188 -9.53 -8.24 -0.43
N MET A 189 -9.57 -9.55 -0.70
CA MET A 189 -9.01 -10.10 -1.93
C MET A 189 -10.01 -9.96 -3.10
N ARG A 190 -9.58 -9.34 -4.20
CA ARG A 190 -10.27 -9.41 -5.49
C ARG A 190 -9.38 -10.09 -6.52
N LEU A 191 -9.90 -11.15 -7.13
CA LEU A 191 -9.36 -11.72 -8.36
C LEU A 191 -9.98 -10.93 -9.52
N GLU A 192 -9.20 -10.12 -10.24
CA GLU A 192 -9.73 -9.30 -11.34
C GLU A 192 -9.23 -9.78 -12.71
N GLY A 193 -10.19 -9.94 -13.63
CA GLY A 193 -9.98 -9.84 -15.08
C GLY A 193 -10.89 -8.75 -15.63
N SER A 194 -10.36 -7.89 -16.52
CA SER A 194 -11.06 -6.73 -17.06
C SER A 194 -11.04 -6.69 -18.61
N VAL A 195 -12.08 -6.08 -19.19
CA VAL A 195 -12.34 -6.00 -20.65
C VAL A 195 -12.71 -4.56 -21.08
N SER A 196 -12.37 -4.16 -22.31
CA SER A 196 -12.59 -2.80 -22.85
C SER A 196 -13.73 -2.72 -23.88
N GLN A 197 -14.26 -1.53 -24.17
CA GLN A 197 -15.23 -1.29 -25.26
C GLN A 197 -14.76 -1.83 -26.63
N LYS A 198 -13.45 -1.74 -26.90
CA LYS A 198 -12.85 -2.27 -28.12
C LYS A 198 -12.82 -3.81 -28.15
N ALA A 199 -12.64 -4.46 -27.00
CA ALA A 199 -12.75 -5.92 -26.87
C ALA A 199 -14.23 -6.36 -26.97
N LEU A 200 -15.14 -5.55 -26.44
CA LEU A 200 -16.59 -5.67 -26.59
C LEU A 200 -17.10 -5.36 -28.01
N ALA A 201 -16.30 -4.77 -28.90
CA ALA A 201 -16.68 -4.55 -30.29
C ALA A 201 -16.26 -5.69 -31.23
N ARG A 202 -15.38 -6.58 -30.78
CA ARG A 202 -14.69 -7.57 -31.64
C ARG A 202 -14.90 -9.01 -31.23
N ALA A 203 -15.23 -9.27 -29.98
CA ALA A 203 -15.53 -10.64 -29.58
C ALA A 203 -16.86 -11.08 -30.19
N ALA A 204 -16.96 -12.38 -30.47
CA ALA A 204 -18.15 -13.00 -31.04
C ALA A 204 -19.25 -13.05 -29.99
N HIS A 205 -19.90 -11.92 -29.79
CA HIS A 205 -21.04 -11.70 -28.89
C HIS A 205 -21.93 -10.60 -29.49
N GLN A 206 -23.20 -10.51 -29.09
CA GLN A 206 -24.12 -9.51 -29.64
C GLN A 206 -23.87 -8.12 -29.01
N ASN A 207 -24.04 -7.05 -29.78
CA ASN A 207 -24.01 -5.65 -29.30
C ASN A 207 -25.10 -4.79 -29.97
N VAL A 208 -25.44 -3.63 -29.39
CA VAL A 208 -26.36 -2.61 -29.96
C VAL A 208 -26.05 -1.23 -29.36
N THR A 209 -26.21 -0.16 -30.14
CA THR A 209 -25.92 1.25 -29.77
C THR A 209 -27.01 2.15 -30.38
N PHE A 210 -27.41 3.25 -29.73
CA PHE A 210 -28.49 4.18 -30.18
C PHE A 210 -27.93 5.50 -30.69
#